data_AF-A0A7W5AQW9-F1
#
_entry.id   AF-A0A7W5AQW9-F1
#
_cell.length_a   1.000
_cell.length_b   1.000
_cell.length_c   1.000
_cell.angle_alpha   90.00
_cell.angle_beta   90.00
_cell.angle_gamma   90.00
#
_symmetry.space_group_name_H-M   'P 1'
#
loop_
_entity.id
_entity.type
_entity.pdbx_description
1 polymer ?
#
loop_
_entity_poly.entity_id
_entity_poly.type
_entity_poly.pdbx_seq_one_letter_code
_entity_poly.pdbx_strand_id
1 'polypeptide(L)'
;MRFERHGDPSDLEEAIATGRRVVADSPVDHPDRATILANLGCALHSHAELDEAVTVHEQAVRATPPDDPDLAGRLTDLGGAFIARFQLTGARGDLRTAVRVLRKATR
;
A
#
# COMPACT_ATOMS: atom_id res chain seq x y z
N MET A 1 14.68 -0.83 6.34
CA MET A 1 14.52 0.27 7.32
C MET A 1 13.35 -0.09 8.22
N ARG A 2 13.52 -0.01 9.54
CA ARG A 2 12.49 -0.33 10.55
C ARG A 2 11.76 0.97 10.84
N PHE A 3 10.49 1.10 10.45
CA PHE A 3 9.67 2.22 10.92
C PHE A 3 9.39 1.98 12.41
N GLU A 4 9.96 2.85 13.23
CA GLU A 4 9.80 2.82 14.67
C GLU A 4 8.38 3.22 15.04
N ARG A 5 7.84 2.42 15.96
CA ARG A 5 6.46 2.36 16.39
C ARG A 5 6.15 3.48 17.42
N HIS A 6 6.39 4.73 17.03
CA HIS A 6 6.25 5.93 17.88
C HIS A 6 5.17 6.92 17.43
N GLY A 7 4.37 6.60 16.41
CA GLY A 7 3.17 7.39 16.09
C GLY A 7 2.08 7.14 17.13
N ASP A 8 1.40 8.20 17.57
CA ASP A 8 0.19 8.05 18.36
C ASP A 8 -0.85 7.28 17.51
N PRO A 9 -1.50 6.23 18.04
CA PRO A 9 -2.59 5.55 17.32
C PRO A 9 -3.63 6.52 16.77
N SER A 10 -3.88 7.64 17.44
CA SER A 10 -4.80 8.69 16.96
C SER A 10 -4.29 9.42 15.71
N ASP A 11 -2.98 9.68 15.60
CA ASP A 11 -2.39 10.26 14.38
C ASP A 11 -2.56 9.32 13.18
N LEU A 12 -2.48 8.01 13.43
CA LEU A 12 -2.65 7.00 12.39
C LEU A 12 -4.10 6.90 11.92
N GLU A 13 -5.06 6.92 12.86
CA GLU A 13 -6.49 6.97 12.55
C GLU A 13 -6.85 8.24 11.74
N GLU A 14 -6.30 9.41 12.11
CA GLU A 14 -6.50 10.66 11.38
C GLU A 14 -5.90 10.60 9.97
N ALA A 15 -4.70 10.04 9.83
CA ALA A 15 -4.05 9.85 8.53
C ALA A 15 -4.87 8.94 7.62
N ILE A 16 -5.44 7.85 8.15
CA ILE A 16 -6.32 6.94 7.41
C ILE A 16 -7.61 7.65 7.00
N ALA A 17 -8.27 8.36 7.93
CA ALA A 17 -9.51 9.08 7.66
C ALA A 17 -9.31 10.15 6.58
N THR A 18 -8.23 10.93 6.68
CA THR A 18 -7.88 11.95 5.70
C THR A 18 -7.53 11.32 4.36
N GLY A 19 -6.71 10.28 4.33
CA GLY A 19 -6.35 9.57 3.10
C GLY A 19 -7.57 9.00 2.37
N ARG A 20 -8.51 8.37 3.09
CA ARG A 20 -9.78 7.87 2.53
C ARG A 20 -10.59 8.98 1.88
N ARG A 21 -10.75 10.12 2.56
CA ARG A 21 -11.47 11.28 2.02
C ARG A 21 -10.81 11.82 0.75
N VAL A 22 -9.49 12.03 0.78
CA VAL A 22 -8.77 12.55 -0.40
C VAL A 22 -8.90 11.58 -1.58
N VAL A 23 -8.81 10.26 -1.37
CA VAL A 23 -8.97 9.27 -2.44
C VAL A 23 -10.38 9.29 -3.04
N ALA A 24 -11.40 9.52 -2.21
CA ALA A 24 -12.79 9.60 -2.63
C ALA A 24 -13.10 10.89 -3.42
N ASP A 25 -12.51 12.01 -3.02
CA ASP A 25 -12.76 13.32 -3.64
C ASP A 25 -11.86 13.59 -4.86
N SER A 26 -10.72 12.89 -4.98
CA SER A 26 -9.76 13.07 -6.07
C SER A 26 -10.19 12.33 -7.34
N PRO A 27 -10.08 12.97 -8.53
CA PRO A 27 -10.22 12.30 -9.81
C PRO A 27 -9.28 11.09 -9.95
N VAL A 28 -9.68 10.12 -10.78
CA VAL A 28 -8.90 8.89 -11.02
C VAL A 28 -7.59 9.20 -11.76
N ASP A 29 -7.56 10.26 -12.56
CA ASP A 29 -6.43 10.74 -13.36
C ASP A 29 -5.60 11.82 -12.64
N HIS A 30 -5.87 12.10 -11.36
CA HIS A 30 -5.08 13.05 -10.60
C HIS A 30 -3.61 12.61 -10.51
N PRO A 31 -2.63 13.50 -10.80
CA PRO A 31 -1.21 13.13 -10.88
C PRO A 31 -0.69 12.53 -9.56
N ASP A 32 -1.13 13.06 -8.42
CA ASP A 32 -0.70 12.57 -7.11
C ASP A 32 -1.49 11.36 -6.60
N ARG A 33 -2.45 10.83 -7.37
CA ARG A 33 -3.33 9.75 -6.90
C ARG A 33 -2.55 8.54 -6.42
N ALA A 34 -1.52 8.14 -7.17
CA ALA A 34 -0.71 6.98 -6.83
C ALA A 34 0.07 7.17 -5.52
N THR A 35 0.56 8.38 -5.24
CA THR A 35 1.25 8.73 -3.99
C THR A 35 0.28 8.76 -2.81
N ILE A 36 -0.90 9.36 -2.98
CA ILE A 36 -1.94 9.39 -1.93
C ILE A 36 -2.36 7.98 -1.55
N LEU A 37 -2.60 7.12 -2.55
CA LEU A 37 -2.93 5.70 -2.33
C LEU A 37 -1.78 4.97 -1.63
N ALA A 38 -0.53 5.16 -2.05
CA ALA A 38 0.61 4.51 -1.41
C ALA A 38 0.71 4.88 0.09
N ASN A 39 0.54 6.16 0.42
CA ASN A 39 0.58 6.64 1.80
C ASN A 39 -0.59 6.09 2.63
N LEU A 40 -1.80 6.06 2.08
CA LEU A 40 -2.95 5.43 2.73
C LEU A 40 -2.71 3.94 2.98
N GLY A 41 -2.14 3.23 2.01
CA GLY A 41 -1.79 1.81 2.14
C GLY A 41 -0.79 1.57 3.28
N CYS A 42 0.25 2.41 3.40
CA CYS A 42 1.22 2.35 4.50
C CYS A 42 0.58 2.59 5.88
N ALA A 43 -0.36 3.54 5.95
CA ALA A 43 -1.10 3.83 7.17
C ALA A 43 -1.98 2.64 7.58
N LEU A 44 -2.77 2.09 6.65
CA LEU A 44 -3.60 0.90 6.86
C LEU A 44 -2.77 -0.32 7.27
N HIS A 45 -1.60 -0.51 6.64
CA HIS A 45 -0.67 -1.57 7.01
C HIS A 45 -0.23 -1.42 8.47
N SER A 46 0.17 -0.21 8.87
CA SER A 46 0.61 0.09 10.24
C SER A 46 -0.52 -0.10 11.25
N HIS A 47 -1.77 0.12 10.84
CA HIS A 47 -2.97 -0.09 11.66
C HIS A 47 -3.49 -1.55 11.62
N ALA A 48 -2.77 -2.45 10.92
CA ALA A 48 -3.15 -3.85 10.71
C ALA A 48 -4.47 -4.08 9.96
N GLU A 49 -4.96 -3.08 9.20
CA GLU A 49 -6.09 -3.22 8.27
C GLU A 49 -5.62 -3.79 6.92
N LEU A 50 -5.12 -5.03 6.96
CA LEU A 50 -4.31 -5.60 5.88
C LEU A 50 -5.07 -5.87 4.57
N ASP A 51 -6.38 -6.17 4.64
CA ASP A 51 -7.20 -6.37 3.44
C ASP A 51 -7.39 -5.08 2.63
N GLU A 52 -7.63 -3.98 3.34
CA GLU A 52 -7.73 -2.67 2.70
C GLU A 52 -6.35 -2.18 2.25
N ALA A 53 -5.30 -2.40 3.04
CA ALA A 53 -3.93 -2.06 2.66
C ALA A 53 -3.54 -2.72 1.33
N VAL A 54 -3.83 -4.01 1.14
CA VAL A 54 -3.61 -4.71 -0.14
C VAL A 54 -4.38 -4.04 -1.26
N THR A 55 -5.68 -3.78 -1.06
CA THR A 55 -6.55 -3.18 -2.08
C THR A 55 -6.04 -1.80 -2.50
N VAL A 56 -5.64 -0.97 -1.54
CA VAL A 56 -5.16 0.39 -1.79
C VAL A 56 -3.78 0.38 -2.47
N HIS A 57 -2.86 -0.49 -2.06
CA HIS A 57 -1.57 -0.62 -2.75
C HIS A 57 -1.73 -1.18 -4.18
N GLU A 58 -2.71 -2.06 -4.44
CA GLU A 58 -3.02 -2.47 -5.82
C GLU A 58 -3.50 -1.28 -6.68
N GLN A 59 -4.32 -0.40 -6.11
CA GLN A 59 -4.76 0.82 -6.80
C GLN A 59 -3.59 1.77 -7.05
N ALA A 60 -2.68 1.93 -6.08
CA ALA A 60 -1.48 2.75 -6.24
C ALA A 60 -0.64 2.26 -7.43
N VAL A 61 -0.36 0.95 -7.51
CA VAL A 61 0.36 0.33 -8.63
C VAL A 61 -0.38 0.56 -9.96
N ARG A 62 -1.71 0.44 -10.00
CA ARG A 62 -2.49 0.68 -11.24
C ARG A 62 -2.49 2.15 -11.68
N ALA A 63 -2.43 3.08 -10.73
CA ALA A 63 -2.37 4.52 -11.00
C ALA A 63 -0.94 4.98 -11.37
N THR A 64 0.05 4.09 -11.33
CA THR A 64 1.45 4.40 -11.63
C THR A 64 1.77 4.10 -13.08
N PRO A 65 2.27 5.07 -13.87
CA PRO A 65 2.79 4.80 -15.20
C PRO A 65 3.90 3.74 -15.19
N PRO A 66 4.00 2.87 -16.22
CA PRO A 66 5.03 1.82 -16.25
C PRO A 66 6.49 2.32 -16.23
N ASP A 67 6.72 3.56 -16.65
CA ASP A 67 8.01 4.25 -16.72
C ASP A 67 8.28 5.17 -15.52
N ASP A 68 7.35 5.25 -14.56
CA ASP A 68 7.49 6.03 -13.33
C ASP A 68 8.55 5.37 -12.41
N PRO A 69 9.57 6.12 -11.96
CA PRO A 69 10.61 5.60 -11.06
C PRO A 69 10.07 5.07 -9.72
N ASP A 70 8.90 5.55 -9.26
CA ASP A 70 8.29 5.12 -8.00
C ASP A 70 7.57 3.76 -8.11
N LEU A 71 7.39 3.22 -9.32
CA LEU A 71 6.68 1.95 -9.54
C LEU A 71 7.31 0.80 -8.76
N ALA A 72 8.65 0.73 -8.72
CA ALA A 72 9.38 -0.30 -7.98
C ALA A 72 9.11 -0.21 -6.47
N GLY A 73 9.03 1.00 -5.92
CA GLY A 73 8.66 1.25 -4.53
C GLY A 73 7.23 0.77 -4.24
N ARG A 74 6.27 1.19 -5.06
CA ARG A 74 4.84 0.84 -4.90
C ARG A 74 4.59 -0.67 -5.02
N LEU A 75 5.32 -1.36 -5.91
CA LEU A 75 5.30 -2.83 -5.99
C LEU A 75 5.90 -3.48 -4.74
N THR A 76 6.95 -2.90 -4.17
CA THR A 76 7.55 -3.38 -2.92
C THR A 76 6.56 -3.29 -1.76
N ASP A 77 5.85 -2.17 -1.63
CA ASP A 77 4.85 -1.96 -0.59
C ASP A 77 3.67 -2.94 -0.74
N LEU A 78 3.19 -3.13 -1.97
CA LEU A 78 2.15 -4.14 -2.26
C LEU A 78 2.61 -5.56 -1.87
N GLY A 79 3.86 -5.92 -2.20
CA GLY A 79 4.45 -7.19 -1.79
C GLY A 79 4.51 -7.35 -0.27
N GLY A 80 4.88 -6.28 0.44
CA GLY A 80 4.88 -6.22 1.90
C GLY A 80 3.49 -6.43 2.51
N ALA A 81 2.46 -5.79 1.95
CA ALA A 81 1.07 -5.96 2.40
C ALA A 81 0.58 -7.41 2.25
N PHE A 82 0.87 -8.07 1.12
CA PHE A 82 0.57 -9.49 0.95
C PHE A 82 1.33 -10.39 1.93
N ILE A 83 2.59 -10.09 2.24
CA ILE A 83 3.36 -10.85 3.24
C ILE A 83 2.73 -10.69 4.63
N ALA A 84 2.38 -9.47 5.03
CA ALA A 84 1.72 -9.24 6.31
C ALA A 84 0.39 -9.98 6.40
N ARG A 85 -0.44 -9.94 5.35
CA ARG A 85 -1.72 -10.67 5.33
C ARG A 85 -1.54 -12.18 5.36
N PHE A 86 -0.51 -12.71 4.68
CA PHE A 86 -0.14 -14.11 4.78
C PHE A 86 0.25 -14.51 6.21
N GLN A 87 1.03 -13.68 6.90
CA GLN A 87 1.44 -13.95 8.29
C GLN A 87 0.23 -14.01 9.24
N LEU A 88 -0.80 -13.21 8.99
CA LEU A 88 -2.03 -13.20 9.79
C LEU A 88 -2.96 -14.38 9.47
N THR A 89 -3.15 -14.71 8.19
CA THR A 89 -4.21 -15.63 7.73
C THR A 89 -3.71 -17.03 7.34
N GLY A 90 -2.41 -17.18 7.08
CA GLY A 90 -1.83 -18.39 6.49
C GLY A 90 -2.20 -18.62 5.01
N ALA A 91 -2.86 -17.66 4.35
CA ALA A 91 -3.33 -17.82 2.98
C ALA A 91 -2.18 -17.92 1.97
N ARG A 92 -1.81 -19.13 1.55
CA ARG A 92 -0.70 -19.37 0.60
C ARG A 92 -0.81 -18.61 -0.73
N GLY A 93 -2.03 -18.22 -1.13
CA GLY A 93 -2.26 -17.37 -2.30
C GLY A 93 -1.60 -16.00 -2.19
N ASP A 94 -1.55 -15.42 -1.00
CA ASP A 94 -0.91 -14.13 -0.73
C ASP A 94 0.60 -14.23 -0.88
N LEU A 95 1.22 -15.25 -0.30
CA LEU A 95 2.67 -15.47 -0.43
C LEU A 95 3.09 -15.64 -1.89
N ARG A 96 2.33 -16.41 -2.68
CA ARG A 96 2.57 -16.57 -4.12
C ARG A 96 2.46 -15.22 -4.86
N THR A 97 1.48 -14.41 -4.49
CA THR A 97 1.30 -13.08 -5.10
C THR A 97 2.40 -12.11 -4.69
N ALA A 98 2.80 -12.07 -3.42
CA ALA A 98 3.93 -11.27 -2.94
C ALA A 98 5.20 -11.56 -3.75
N VAL A 99 5.57 -12.83 -3.92
CA VAL A 99 6.76 -13.23 -4.72
C VAL A 99 6.67 -12.73 -6.16
N ARG A 100 5.50 -12.85 -6.78
CA ARG A 100 5.28 -12.38 -8.16
C ARG A 100 5.43 -10.86 -8.27
N VAL A 101 4.86 -10.11 -7.32
CA VAL A 101 4.91 -8.64 -7.30
C VAL A 101 6.33 -8.15 -7.02
N LEU A 102 7.01 -8.70 -6.02
CA LEU A 102 8.39 -8.32 -5.67
C LEU A 102 9.39 -8.61 -6.79
N ARG A 103 9.18 -9.69 -7.56
CA ARG A 103 10.00 -9.96 -8.76
C ARG A 103 9.83 -8.94 -9.87
N LYS A 104 8.69 -8.22 -9.92
CA LYS A 104 8.50 -7.12 -10.87
C LYS A 104 9.20 -5.85 -10.40
N ALA A 105 9.34 -5.65 -9.08
CA ALA A 105 10.01 -4.47 -8.52
C ALA A 105 11.53 -4.45 -8.78
N THR A 106 12.13 -5.59 -9.13
CA THR A 106 13.58 -5.74 -9.34
C THR A 106 13.98 -5.87 -10.82
N ARG A 107 13.06 -5.60 -11.75
CA ARG A 107 13.30 -5.66 -13.19
C ARG A 107 13.36 -4.27 -13.76
#